data_AF-A0A7Y6YXQ2-F1
#
_entry.id   AF-A0A7Y6YXQ2-F1
#
_cell.length_a   1.000
_cell.length_b   1.000
_cell.length_c   1.000
_cell.angle_alpha   90.00
_cell.angle_beta   90.00
_cell.angle_gamma   90.00
#
_symmetry.space_group_name_H-M   'P 1'
#
loop_
_entity.id
_entity.type
_entity.pdbx_description
1 polymer ?
#
loop_
_entity_poly.entity_id
_entity_poly.type
_entity_poly.pdbx_seq_one_letter_code
_entity_poly.pdbx_strand_id
1 'polypeptide(L)'
;MVEAVEIYICKKGQKIEEGQMVMSNDIDCKEAAQEDAEKRCKVVTSIEKIVYYDVSGGGFRVLYSYTNPNCKEMKKSPRPLGRGNGPAPKKKKKTKPKPKGFWQQVKKTLGV
;
A
#
# COMPACT_ATOMS: atom_id res chain seq x y z
N MET A 1 -28.39 -10.91 12.76
CA MET A 1 -27.64 -11.15 11.51
C MET A 1 -26.62 -10.04 11.40
N VAL A 2 -25.38 -10.39 11.08
CA VAL A 2 -24.35 -9.40 10.81
C VAL A 2 -24.63 -8.83 9.42
N GLU A 3 -24.87 -7.51 9.33
CA GLU A 3 -25.23 -6.86 8.07
C GLU A 3 -24.02 -6.70 7.18
N ALA A 4 -22.85 -6.38 7.75
CA ALA A 4 -21.59 -6.30 7.03
C ALA A 4 -20.41 -6.52 7.98
N VAL A 5 -19.34 -7.11 7.46
CA VAL A 5 -18.05 -7.27 8.15
C VAL A 5 -16.98 -6.52 7.38
N GLU A 6 -16.20 -5.74 8.10
CA GLU A 6 -14.99 -5.12 7.58
C GLU A 6 -13.76 -5.97 7.91
N ILE A 7 -13.02 -6.30 6.87
CA ILE A 7 -11.86 -7.18 6.94
C ILE A 7 -10.62 -6.37 6.61
N TYR A 8 -9.73 -6.25 7.58
CA TYR A 8 -8.46 -5.56 7.45
C TYR A 8 -7.34 -6.57 7.27
N ILE A 9 -6.70 -6.56 6.10
CA ILE A 9 -5.62 -7.47 5.72
C ILE A 9 -4.30 -6.70 5.72
N CYS A 10 -3.40 -7.10 6.63
CA CYS A 10 -2.09 -6.49 6.81
C CYS A 10 -1.01 -7.39 6.24
N LYS A 11 -0.18 -6.83 5.37
CA LYS A 11 1.05 -7.51 4.91
C LYS A 11 2.17 -7.32 5.93
N LYS A 12 3.26 -8.09 5.76
CA LYS A 12 4.38 -8.04 6.69
C LYS A 12 4.94 -6.63 6.92
N GLY A 13 4.92 -6.18 8.18
CA GLY A 13 5.37 -4.86 8.61
C GLY A 13 4.55 -3.69 8.09
N GLN A 14 3.29 -3.91 7.71
CA GLN A 14 2.31 -2.88 7.39
C GLN A 14 1.41 -2.66 8.61
N LYS A 15 1.09 -1.42 8.95
CA LYS A 15 0.09 -1.14 10.00
C LYS A 15 -1.31 -1.52 9.51
N ILE A 16 -2.22 -1.77 10.45
CA ILE A 16 -3.63 -2.08 10.14
C ILE A 16 -4.28 -0.97 9.30
N GLU A 17 -3.97 0.29 9.61
CA GLU A 17 -4.45 1.48 8.88
C GLU A 17 -3.95 1.56 7.44
N GLU A 18 -2.77 1.00 7.16
CA GLU A 18 -2.19 0.98 5.82
C GLU A 18 -2.62 -0.27 5.04
N GLY A 19 -3.19 -1.26 5.74
CA GLY A 19 -3.60 -2.55 5.20
C GLY A 19 -4.73 -2.43 4.18
N GLN A 20 -5.00 -3.54 3.48
CA GLN A 20 -6.14 -3.61 2.58
C GLN A 20 -7.41 -3.86 3.39
N MET A 21 -8.35 -2.93 3.31
CA MET A 21 -9.70 -3.07 3.86
C MET A 21 -10.62 -3.66 2.79
N VAL A 22 -11.42 -4.66 3.17
CA VAL A 22 -12.43 -5.30 2.31
C VAL A 22 -13.71 -5.43 3.11
N MET A 23 -14.85 -5.05 2.54
CA MET A 23 -16.16 -5.35 3.12
C MET A 23 -16.66 -6.69 2.62
N SER A 24 -17.32 -7.47 3.47
CA SER A 24 -17.95 -8.73 3.10
C SER A 24 -19.22 -8.95 3.91
N ASN A 25 -20.26 -9.51 3.28
CA ASN A 25 -21.53 -9.84 3.92
C ASN A 25 -21.66 -11.35 4.18
N ASP A 26 -20.75 -12.16 3.63
CA ASP A 26 -20.76 -13.63 3.70
C ASP A 26 -20.19 -14.18 5.02
N ILE A 27 -19.63 -13.32 5.87
CA ILE A 27 -19.01 -13.72 7.14
C ILE A 27 -19.90 -13.21 8.26
N ASP A 28 -20.69 -14.08 8.86
CA ASP A 28 -21.65 -13.73 9.92
C ASP A 28 -21.21 -14.22 11.32
N CYS A 29 -20.27 -15.17 11.37
CA CYS A 29 -19.83 -15.82 12.60
C CYS A 29 -18.30 -15.91 12.71
N LYS A 30 -17.81 -16.07 13.96
CA LYS A 30 -16.37 -16.24 14.26
C LYS A 30 -15.74 -17.43 13.52
N GLU A 31 -16.47 -18.54 13.39
CA GLU A 31 -15.98 -19.74 12.70
C GLU A 31 -15.78 -19.48 11.20
N ALA A 32 -16.72 -18.80 10.55
CA ALA A 32 -16.58 -18.39 9.15
C ALA A 32 -15.38 -17.46 8.93
N ALA A 33 -15.18 -16.50 9.85
CA ALA A 33 -14.02 -15.60 9.81
C ALA A 33 -12.69 -16.34 10.00
N GLN A 34 -12.66 -17.36 10.86
CA GLN A 34 -11.48 -18.19 11.05
C GLN A 34 -11.14 -18.99 9.79
N GLU A 35 -12.13 -19.67 9.20
CA GLU A 35 -11.90 -20.43 7.97
C GLU A 35 -11.42 -19.55 6.82
N ASP A 36 -12.02 -18.38 6.64
CA ASP A 36 -11.61 -17.42 5.61
C ASP A 36 -10.20 -16.90 5.86
N ALA A 37 -9.86 -16.58 7.11
CA ALA A 37 -8.51 -16.15 7.47
C ALA A 37 -7.47 -17.23 7.15
N GLU A 38 -7.74 -18.48 7.53
CA GLU A 38 -6.84 -19.60 7.25
C GLU A 38 -6.71 -19.86 5.75
N LYS A 39 -7.81 -19.85 4.99
CA LYS A 39 -7.80 -20.02 3.53
C LYS A 39 -6.97 -18.92 2.87
N ARG A 40 -7.16 -17.65 3.27
CA ARG A 40 -6.39 -16.51 2.75
C ARG A 40 -4.92 -16.58 3.11
N CYS A 41 -4.58 -16.94 4.34
CA CYS A 41 -3.17 -17.09 4.76
C CYS A 41 -2.47 -18.28 4.10
N LYS A 42 -3.21 -19.35 3.73
CA LYS A 42 -2.68 -20.47 2.93
C LYS A 42 -2.35 -20.05 1.50
N VAL A 43 -3.22 -19.26 0.86
CA VAL A 43 -3.01 -18.79 -0.52
C VAL A 43 -1.99 -17.65 -0.58
N VAL A 44 -2.10 -16.69 0.32
CA VAL A 44 -1.27 -15.48 0.35
C VAL A 44 -0.39 -15.48 1.60
N THR A 45 0.79 -16.10 1.48
CA THR A 45 1.76 -16.24 2.57
C THR A 45 2.43 -14.92 2.99
N SER A 46 2.14 -13.82 2.29
CA SER A 46 2.62 -12.46 2.60
C SER A 46 1.75 -11.70 3.60
N ILE A 47 0.59 -12.26 3.95
CA ILE A 47 -0.31 -11.71 4.97
C ILE A 47 0.25 -12.06 6.35
N GLU A 48 0.44 -11.03 7.17
CA GLU A 48 0.89 -11.13 8.56
C GLU A 48 -0.30 -11.18 9.51
N LYS A 49 -1.28 -10.29 9.33
CA LYS A 49 -2.43 -10.17 10.24
C LYS A 49 -3.71 -9.88 9.46
N ILE A 50 -4.80 -10.51 9.87
CA ILE A 50 -6.15 -10.25 9.37
C ILE A 50 -7.04 -9.96 10.57
N VAL A 51 -7.85 -8.89 10.50
CA VAL A 51 -8.82 -8.55 11.54
C VAL A 51 -10.19 -8.36 10.93
N TYR A 52 -11.19 -8.99 11.52
CA TYR A 52 -12.58 -8.94 11.13
C TYR A 52 -13.34 -8.11 12.16
N TYR A 53 -14.04 -7.08 11.69
CA TYR A 53 -14.91 -6.25 12.49
C TYR A 53 -16.35 -6.43 12.03
N ASP A 54 -17.22 -6.77 12.96
CA ASP A 54 -18.65 -6.62 12.80
C ASP A 54 -18.99 -5.12 12.88
N VAL A 55 -19.58 -4.61 11.80
CA VAL A 55 -20.00 -3.20 11.69
C VAL A 55 -21.52 -3.03 11.72
N SER A 56 -22.25 -4.08 12.12
CA SER A 56 -23.72 -4.09 12.16
C SER A 56 -24.26 -3.05 13.14
N GLY A 57 -25.34 -2.36 12.75
CA GLY A 57 -25.98 -1.36 13.61
C GLY A 57 -25.11 -0.13 13.93
N GLY A 58 -24.06 0.13 13.14
CA GLY A 58 -23.18 1.30 13.29
C GLY A 58 -22.15 1.19 14.42
N GLY A 59 -22.00 0.02 15.05
CA GLY A 59 -20.97 -0.25 16.04
C GLY A 59 -19.80 -1.04 15.44
N PHE A 60 -18.56 -0.71 15.79
CA PHE A 60 -17.37 -1.48 15.40
C PHE A 60 -16.99 -2.48 16.49
N ARG A 61 -17.22 -3.77 16.26
CA ARG A 61 -16.86 -4.85 17.21
C ARG A 61 -15.90 -5.83 16.56
N VAL A 62 -14.82 -6.19 17.25
CA VAL A 62 -13.89 -7.22 16.74
C VAL A 62 -14.58 -8.58 16.78
N LEU A 63 -14.76 -9.19 15.61
CA LEU A 63 -15.35 -10.51 15.46
C LEU A 63 -14.27 -11.60 15.55
N TYR A 64 -13.14 -11.38 14.87
CA TYR A 64 -12.00 -12.29 14.92
C TYR A 64 -10.70 -11.59 14.53
N SER A 65 -9.57 -12.03 15.09
CA SER A 65 -8.25 -11.58 14.67
C SER A 65 -7.33 -12.77 14.49
N TYR A 66 -6.71 -12.86 13.32
CA TYR A 66 -5.76 -13.91 12.99
C TYR A 66 -4.40 -13.32 12.71
N THR A 67 -3.35 -13.91 13.29
CA THR A 67 -1.97 -13.54 13.00
C THR A 67 -1.27 -14.77 12.47
N ASN A 68 -0.75 -14.68 11.24
CA ASN A 68 -0.08 -15.78 10.57
C ASN A 68 1.37 -15.90 11.05
N PRO A 69 1.73 -16.97 11.78
CA PRO A 69 3.11 -17.15 12.25
C PRO A 69 4.08 -17.46 11.10
N ASN A 70 3.57 -17.93 9.96
CA ASN A 70 4.37 -18.32 8.80
C ASN A 70 4.56 -17.19 7.78
N CYS A 71 4.34 -15.93 8.18
CA CYS A 71 4.43 -14.80 7.27
C CYS A 71 5.85 -14.66 6.69
N LYS A 72 6.01 -15.04 5.42
CA LYS A 72 7.29 -14.92 4.72
C LYS A 72 7.58 -13.45 4.48
N GLU A 73 8.81 -13.08 4.76
CA GLU A 73 9.27 -11.71 4.54
C GLU A 73 9.29 -11.41 3.05
N MET A 74 8.31 -10.64 2.59
CA MET A 74 8.45 -9.96 1.31
C MET A 74 9.56 -8.96 1.56
N LYS A 75 10.78 -9.27 1.08
CA LYS A 75 11.95 -8.38 1.17
C LYS A 75 11.49 -7.00 0.73
N LYS A 76 11.23 -6.11 1.69
CA LYS A 76 11.03 -4.71 1.40
C LYS A 76 12.38 -4.29 0.86
N SER A 77 12.50 -4.18 -0.47
CA SER A 77 13.57 -3.36 -1.03
C SER A 77 13.45 -2.04 -0.27
N PRO A 78 14.48 -1.61 0.47
CA PRO A 78 14.38 -0.42 1.29
C PRO A 78 14.00 0.71 0.32
N ARG A 79 12.72 1.12 0.34
CA ARG A 79 12.39 2.44 -0.15
C ARG A 79 13.13 3.33 0.83
N PRO A 80 14.09 4.15 0.37
CA PRO A 80 14.81 5.02 1.28
C PRO A 80 13.75 5.85 1.99
N LEU A 81 13.74 5.76 3.32
CA LEU A 81 13.04 6.67 4.22
C LEU A 81 13.70 8.05 4.05
N GLY A 82 13.46 8.68 2.91
CA GLY A 82 13.78 10.07 2.65
C GLY A 82 12.71 10.93 3.28
N ARG A 83 12.71 11.04 4.60
CA ARG A 83 12.10 12.17 5.32
C ARG A 83 13.08 12.70 6.36
N GLY A 84 14.32 12.90 5.92
CA GLY A 84 15.14 13.99 6.43
C GLY A 84 14.65 15.30 5.82
N ASN A 85 14.66 16.36 6.61
CA ASN A 85 14.54 17.75 6.18
C ASN A 85 15.77 18.16 5.34
N GLY A 86 16.01 17.44 4.25
CA GLY A 86 17.10 17.67 3.31
C GLY A 86 16.50 17.92 1.92
N PRO A 87 17.09 18.82 1.11
CA PRO A 87 16.55 19.15 -0.20
C PRO A 87 16.45 17.86 -1.04
N ALA A 88 15.25 17.60 -1.57
CA ALA A 88 14.92 16.40 -2.32
C ALA A 88 15.99 16.07 -3.39
N PRO A 89 16.43 14.82 -3.52
CA PRO A 89 17.31 14.44 -4.62
C PRO A 89 16.54 14.60 -5.93
N LYS A 90 16.88 15.66 -6.66
CA LYS A 90 16.31 15.97 -7.98
C LYS A 90 16.51 14.74 -8.87
N LYS A 91 15.42 14.11 -9.30
CA LYS A 91 15.43 13.16 -10.41
C LYS A 91 16.24 13.81 -11.54
N LYS A 92 17.38 13.23 -11.91
CA LYS A 92 18.10 13.60 -13.13
C LYS A 92 17.16 13.30 -14.30
N LYS A 93 16.33 14.29 -14.68
CA LYS A 93 15.61 14.29 -15.95
C LYS A 93 16.68 14.11 -17.01
N LYS A 94 16.55 13.06 -17.84
CA LYS A 94 17.33 12.90 -19.06
C LYS A 94 17.24 14.24 -19.81
N THR A 95 18.38 14.92 -19.94
CA THR A 95 18.46 16.19 -20.64
C THR A 95 18.06 15.94 -22.09
N LYS A 96 16.90 16.45 -22.51
CA LYS A 96 16.58 16.59 -23.94
C LYS A 96 17.70 17.45 -24.57
N PRO A 97 18.27 17.06 -25.71
CA PRO A 97 19.31 17.87 -26.36
C PRO A 97 18.73 19.27 -26.63
N LYS A 98 19.45 20.30 -26.19
CA LYS A 98 19.06 21.70 -26.37
C LYS A 98 18.98 21.99 -27.89
N PRO A 99 17.86 22.46 -28.45
CA PRO A 99 17.88 22.99 -29.80
C PRO A 99 18.80 24.21 -29.84
N LYS A 100 19.68 24.25 -30.84
CA LYS A 100 20.67 25.31 -31.08
C LYS A 100 19.98 26.68 -31.14
N GLY A 101 20.61 27.66 -30.50
CA GLY A 101 20.01 28.94 -30.14
C GLY A 101 19.62 29.81 -31.34
N PHE A 102 18.38 30.30 -31.29
CA PHE A 102 17.81 31.33 -32.17
C PHE A 102 18.56 32.69 -32.12
N TRP A 103 19.40 32.90 -31.11
CA TRP A 103 20.22 34.10 -30.95
C TRP A 103 21.60 34.01 -31.63
N GLN A 104 22.01 32.84 -32.12
CA GLN A 104 23.26 32.70 -32.91
C GLN A 104 23.09 33.14 -34.36
N GLN A 105 21.85 33.25 -34.86
CA GLN A 105 21.59 33.64 -36.25
C GLN A 105 21.49 35.17 -36.43
N VAL A 106 21.19 35.94 -35.37
CA VAL A 106 21.09 37.41 -35.46
C VAL A 106 22.46 38.09 -35.41
N LYS A 107 23.45 37.51 -34.71
CA LYS A 107 24.82 38.06 -34.67
C LYS A 107 25.63 37.87 -35.96
N LYS A 108 25.20 36.99 -36.87
CA LYS A 108 25.87 36.80 -38.18
C LYS A 108 25.38 37.78 -39.26
N THR A 109 24.30 38.51 -39.02
CA THR A 109 23.74 39.51 -39.95
C THR A 109 24.01 40.97 -39.57
N LEU A 110 24.56 41.23 -38.39
CA LEU A 110 25.06 42.55 -37.98
C LEU A 110 26.53 42.38 -37.57
N GLY A 111 27.43 42.55 -38.54
CA GLY A 111 28.87 42.41 -38.33
C GLY A 111 29.38 43.41 -37.29
N VAL A 112 29.73 42.90 -36.11
CA VAL A 112 30.74 43.37 -35.14
C VAL A 112 31.27 42.15 -34.40
#